data_AF-A0A6L5Y484-F1
#
_entry.id   AF-A0A6L5Y484-F1
#
_cell.length_a   1.000
_cell.length_b   1.000
_cell.length_c   1.000
_cell.angle_alpha   90.00
_cell.angle_beta   90.00
_cell.angle_gamma   90.00
#
_symmetry.space_group_name_H-M   'P 1'
#
loop_
_entity.id
_entity.type
_entity.pdbx_description
1 polymer ?
#
loop_
_entity_poly.entity_id
_entity_poly.type
_entity_poly.pdbx_seq_one_letter_code
_entity_poly.pdbx_strand_id
1 'polypeptide(L)'
;MAENKKNNTQAPEEEEMEVITLEFDDGEKADCEIMGIFDYNGKDYVALIPDDGTDDVWIYGYEEDEEGAFELIDITDDKLFEAVAKEFESIMQDPEESEE
;
A
#
# COMPACT_ATOMS: atom_id res chain seq x y z
N MET A 1 12.58 24.56 -25.18
CA MET A 1 12.71 23.10 -25.11
C MET A 1 11.55 22.64 -24.26
N ALA A 2 10.53 22.05 -24.89
CA ALA A 2 9.46 21.31 -24.22
C ALA A 2 10.07 19.94 -23.79
N GLU A 3 9.65 19.24 -22.74
CA GLU A 3 8.28 18.96 -22.29
C GLU A 3 8.17 18.85 -20.76
N ASN A 4 6.97 19.20 -20.29
CA ASN A 4 6.43 19.03 -18.96
C ASN A 4 6.00 17.55 -18.76
N LYS A 5 6.43 16.89 -17.69
CA LYS A 5 5.69 15.74 -17.13
C LYS A 5 5.40 16.00 -15.66
N LYS A 6 4.30 16.71 -15.43
CA LYS A 6 3.60 16.79 -14.16
C LYS A 6 2.62 15.61 -14.18
N ASN A 7 2.93 14.51 -13.50
CA ASN A 7 1.90 13.52 -13.22
C ASN A 7 1.28 13.90 -11.88
N ASN A 8 0.24 14.72 -12.04
CA ASN A 8 -0.72 15.11 -11.03
C ASN A 8 -1.75 13.96 -10.94
N THR A 9 -1.58 13.05 -9.98
CA THR A 9 -2.63 12.07 -9.67
C THR A 9 -3.56 12.73 -8.68
N GLN A 10 -4.60 13.35 -9.24
CA GLN A 10 -5.68 14.01 -8.51
C GLN A 10 -6.61 12.95 -7.91
N ALA A 11 -6.68 12.90 -6.59
CA ALA A 11 -7.78 12.25 -5.85
C ALA A 11 -9.11 12.96 -6.12
N PRO A 12 -10.22 12.21 -6.16
CA PRO A 12 -11.39 12.66 -5.41
C PRO A 12 -12.11 11.51 -4.67
N GLU A 13 -12.23 11.67 -3.35
CA GLU A 13 -13.44 11.52 -2.52
C GLU A 13 -14.61 10.70 -3.11
N GLU A 14 -14.60 9.38 -2.88
CA GLU A 14 -15.78 8.52 -2.74
C GLU A 14 -15.47 7.54 -1.58
N GLU A 15 -16.16 7.65 -0.44
CA GLU A 15 -16.17 6.57 0.55
C GLU A 15 -16.75 5.32 -0.15
N GLU A 16 -15.96 4.24 -0.35
CA GLU A 16 -16.36 2.82 -0.53
C GLU A 16 -15.31 2.07 -1.40
N MET A 17 -14.48 1.23 -0.75
CA MET A 17 -13.34 0.44 -1.29
C MET A 17 -12.10 1.28 -1.66
N GLU A 18 -11.10 1.27 -0.78
CA GLU A 18 -9.77 1.86 -1.01
C GLU A 18 -8.98 1.00 -2.03
N VAL A 19 -9.37 1.09 -3.30
CA VAL A 19 -8.59 0.53 -4.43
C VAL A 19 -7.67 1.61 -4.99
N ILE A 20 -6.40 1.25 -5.12
CA ILE A 20 -5.30 2.08 -5.60
C ILE A 20 -4.83 1.51 -6.94
N THR A 21 -4.74 2.38 -7.95
CA THR A 21 -4.09 2.02 -9.21
C THR A 21 -2.60 2.39 -9.14
N LEU A 22 -1.74 1.36 -9.05
CA LEU A 22 -0.29 1.50 -9.14
C LEU A 22 0.12 1.65 -10.60
N GLU A 23 0.93 2.67 -10.91
CA GLU A 23 1.57 2.82 -12.23
C GLU A 23 3.06 2.46 -12.07
N PHE A 24 3.48 1.36 -12.69
CA PHE A 24 4.87 0.92 -12.69
C PHE A 24 5.73 1.73 -13.67
N ASP A 25 7.05 1.72 -13.47
CA ASP A 25 8.01 2.43 -14.34
C ASP A 25 7.99 1.92 -15.80
N ASP A 26 7.58 0.67 -16.03
CA ASP A 26 7.38 0.11 -17.39
C ASP A 26 6.13 0.66 -18.10
N GLY A 27 5.28 1.41 -17.39
CA GLY A 27 4.01 1.95 -17.88
C GLY A 27 2.81 1.01 -17.70
N GLU A 28 3.02 -0.13 -17.04
CA GLU A 28 1.96 -1.04 -16.62
C GLU A 28 1.15 -0.43 -15.47
N LYS A 29 -0.16 -0.70 -15.44
CA LYS A 29 -1.06 -0.27 -14.37
C LYS A 29 -1.65 -1.50 -13.72
N ALA A 30 -1.55 -1.59 -12.40
CA ALA A 30 -2.19 -2.62 -11.62
C ALA A 30 -3.18 -1.98 -10.65
N ASP A 31 -4.40 -2.48 -10.66
CA ASP A 31 -5.42 -2.14 -9.69
C ASP A 31 -5.19 -3.01 -8.46
N CYS A 32 -5.10 -2.39 -7.29
CA CYS A 32 -4.80 -3.08 -6.03
C CYS A 32 -5.78 -2.64 -4.96
N GLU A 33 -6.34 -3.60 -4.23
CA GLU A 33 -7.24 -3.34 -3.11
C GLU A 33 -6.45 -3.21 -1.81
N ILE A 34 -6.66 -2.12 -1.06
CA ILE A 34 -6.06 -1.94 0.26
C ILE A 34 -6.71 -2.91 1.23
N MET A 35 -5.92 -3.86 1.70
CA MET A 35 -6.31 -4.81 2.73
C MET A 35 -6.24 -4.15 4.12
N GLY A 36 -5.28 -3.23 4.32
CA GLY A 36 -5.15 -2.43 5.53
C GLY A 36 -3.81 -1.71 5.63
N ILE A 37 -3.72 -0.75 6.56
CA ILE A 37 -2.51 0.00 6.89
C ILE A 37 -2.12 -0.32 8.34
N PHE A 38 -0.84 -0.53 8.62
CA PHE A 38 -0.32 -0.85 9.94
C PHE A 38 1.04 -0.21 10.18
N ASP A 39 1.36 0.05 11.44
CA ASP A 39 2.67 0.56 11.83
C ASP A 39 3.61 -0.58 12.19
N TYR A 40 4.85 -0.49 11.72
CA TYR A 40 5.91 -1.40 12.13
C TYR A 40 7.22 -0.65 12.30
N ASN A 41 7.84 -0.80 13.48
CA ASN A 41 9.15 -0.22 13.78
C ASN A 41 9.21 1.32 13.56
N GLY A 42 8.10 2.02 13.78
CA GLY A 42 7.98 3.47 13.63
C GLY A 42 7.88 3.95 12.18
N LYS A 43 7.47 3.07 11.27
CA LYS A 43 7.13 3.38 9.88
C LYS A 43 5.77 2.77 9.56
N ASP A 44 4.99 3.46 8.75
CA ASP A 44 3.70 2.98 8.31
C ASP A 44 3.88 2.11 7.06
N TYR A 45 3.06 1.06 6.96
CA TYR A 45 3.04 0.13 5.84
C TYR A 45 1.61 -0.14 5.43
N VAL A 46 1.40 -0.31 4.13
CA VAL A 46 0.11 -0.68 3.54
C VAL A 46 0.23 -2.06 2.91
N ALA A 47 -0.76 -2.91 3.19
CA ALA A 47 -0.94 -4.20 2.55
C ALA A 47 -2.00 -4.06 1.45
N LEU A 48 -1.66 -4.54 0.27
CA LEU A 48 -2.43 -4.43 -0.97
C LEU A 48 -2.62 -5.81 -1.60
N ILE A 49 -3.77 -6.05 -2.21
CA ILE A 49 -4.04 -7.26 -3.00
C ILE A 49 -4.25 -6.85 -4.47
N PRO A 50 -3.42 -7.30 -5.41
CA PRO A 50 -3.58 -6.97 -6.81
C PRO A 50 -4.78 -7.72 -7.43
N ASP A 51 -5.56 -7.03 -8.27
CA ASP A 51 -6.66 -7.62 -9.05
C ASP A 51 -6.16 -8.38 -10.30
N ASP A 52 -5.00 -9.06 -10.21
CA ASP A 52 -4.50 -9.93 -11.30
C ASP A 52 -5.09 -11.35 -11.22
N GLY A 53 -5.96 -11.59 -10.24
CA GLY A 53 -6.52 -12.92 -9.93
C GLY A 53 -5.55 -13.81 -9.14
N THR A 54 -4.50 -13.22 -8.58
CA THR A 54 -3.55 -13.85 -7.65
C THR A 54 -3.95 -13.56 -6.20
N ASP A 55 -3.77 -14.53 -5.31
CA ASP A 55 -3.97 -14.37 -3.85
C ASP A 55 -2.70 -13.81 -3.15
N ASP A 56 -1.86 -13.08 -3.90
CA ASP A 56 -0.61 -12.52 -3.41
C ASP A 56 -0.86 -11.20 -2.68
N VAL A 57 -0.23 -11.00 -1.51
CA VAL A 57 -0.30 -9.74 -0.76
C VAL A 57 0.99 -8.95 -0.99
N TRP A 58 0.85 -7.71 -1.45
CA TRP A 58 1.95 -6.78 -1.65
C TRP A 58 2.01 -5.78 -0.50
N ILE A 59 3.19 -5.62 0.10
CA ILE A 59 3.36 -4.69 1.22
C ILE A 59 4.35 -3.61 0.83
N TYR A 60 3.90 -2.36 0.97
CA TYR A 60 4.69 -1.16 0.69
C TYR A 60 4.76 -0.29 1.94
N GLY A 61 5.85 0.45 2.09
CA GLY A 61 5.90 1.55 3.06
C GLY A 61 4.92 2.64 2.65
N TYR A 62 4.12 3.11 3.59
CA TYR A 62 3.22 4.24 3.43
C TYR A 62 3.87 5.48 4.06
N GLU A 63 4.07 6.54 3.28
CA GLU A 63 4.59 7.82 3.79
C GLU A 63 3.70 8.95 3.26
N GLU A 64 3.14 9.76 4.16
CA GLU A 64 2.36 10.95 3.80
C GLU A 64 3.25 12.19 3.92
N ASP A 65 3.33 12.96 2.84
CA ASP A 65 4.05 14.24 2.80
C ASP A 65 3.18 15.38 3.37
N GLU A 66 3.80 16.51 3.73
CA GLU A 66 3.13 17.69 4.30
C GLU A 66 2.04 18.28 3.40
N GLU A 67 2.08 18.00 2.09
CA GLU A 67 1.06 18.41 1.12
C GLU A 67 -0.17 17.48 1.07
N GLY A 68 -0.19 16.41 1.87
CA GLY A 68 -1.24 15.38 1.87
C GLY A 68 -1.13 14.41 0.69
N ALA A 69 0.04 14.35 0.06
CA ALA A 69 0.35 13.34 -0.96
C ALA A 69 0.95 12.11 -0.26
N PHE A 70 0.42 10.92 -0.57
CA PHE A 70 1.00 9.67 -0.10
C PHE A 70 1.97 9.11 -1.14
N GLU A 71 3.10 8.59 -0.66
CA GLU A 71 4.10 7.89 -1.46
C GLU A 71 4.24 6.46 -0.95
N LEU A 72 4.31 5.52 -1.89
CA LEU A 72 4.54 4.10 -1.61
C LEU A 72 5.99 3.74 -1.85
N ILE A 73 6.61 3.16 -0.82
CA ILE A 73 8.04 2.85 -0.79
C ILE A 73 8.21 1.33 -0.87
N ASP A 74 8.90 0.87 -1.91
CA ASP A 74 9.19 -0.55 -2.10
C ASP A 74 10.17 -1.07 -1.04
N ILE A 75 9.88 -2.24 -0.47
CA ILE A 75 10.71 -2.87 0.56
C ILE A 75 11.76 -3.74 -0.12
N THR A 76 12.93 -3.17 -0.39
CA THR A 76 14.03 -3.88 -1.05
C THR A 76 14.78 -4.88 -0.16
N ASP A 77 14.52 -4.88 1.16
CA ASP A 77 15.16 -5.78 2.12
C ASP A 77 14.23 -6.95 2.45
N ASP A 78 14.59 -8.16 2.00
CA ASP A 78 13.76 -9.35 2.18
C ASP A 78 13.43 -9.63 3.65
N LYS A 79 14.37 -9.36 4.57
CA LYS A 79 14.15 -9.61 6.01
C LYS A 79 13.16 -8.63 6.60
N LEU A 80 13.21 -7.37 6.17
CA LEU A 80 12.25 -6.36 6.57
C LEU A 80 10.87 -6.73 6.03
N PHE A 81 10.77 -7.11 4.75
CA PHE A 81 9.52 -7.55 4.15
C PHE A 81 8.92 -8.74 4.91
N GLU A 82 9.70 -9.80 5.17
CA GLU A 82 9.25 -10.96 5.95
C GLU A 82 8.81 -10.57 7.37
N ALA A 83 9.50 -9.65 8.03
CA ALA A 83 9.16 -9.22 9.38
C ALA A 83 7.87 -8.40 9.42
N VAL A 84 7.70 -7.49 8.47
CA VAL A 84 6.53 -6.63 8.29
C VAL A 84 5.31 -7.47 7.87
N ALA A 85 5.47 -8.38 6.92
CA ALA A 85 4.44 -9.32 6.50
C ALA A 85 3.98 -10.19 7.66
N LYS A 86 4.92 -10.70 8.45
CA LYS A 86 4.59 -11.50 9.63
C LYS A 86 3.82 -10.69 10.69
N GLU A 87 4.17 -9.42 10.90
CA GLU A 87 3.41 -8.55 11.81
C GLU A 87 1.98 -8.38 11.28
N PHE A 88 1.83 -8.08 10.00
CA PHE A 88 0.52 -7.97 9.35
C PHE A 88 -0.32 -9.25 9.46
N GLU A 89 0.27 -10.40 9.17
CA GLU A 89 -0.38 -11.71 9.35
C GLU A 89 -0.77 -11.94 10.80
N SER A 90 0.06 -11.53 11.76
CA SER A 90 -0.26 -11.61 13.18
C SER A 90 -1.46 -10.74 13.52
N ILE A 91 -1.52 -9.50 13.03
CA ILE A 91 -2.64 -8.57 13.22
C ILE A 91 -3.93 -9.12 12.60
N MET A 92 -3.84 -9.67 11.38
CA MET A 92 -4.98 -10.22 10.64
C MET A 92 -5.47 -11.57 11.18
N GLN A 93 -4.58 -12.37 11.77
CA GLN A 93 -4.90 -13.63 12.43
C GLN A 93 -5.40 -13.43 13.88
N ASP A 94 -5.37 -12.20 14.41
CA ASP A 94 -5.91 -11.84 15.73
C ASP A 94 -7.32 -11.19 15.71
N PRO A 95 -8.34 -11.68 14.94
CA PRO A 95 -9.69 -11.14 15.03
C PRO A 95 -10.50 -11.70 16.23
N GLU A 96 -9.85 -12.33 17.24
CA GLU A 96 -10.51 -12.92 18.43
C GLU A 96 -10.23 -12.16 19.75
N GLU A 97 -9.95 -10.84 19.72
CA GLU A 97 -9.88 -10.04 20.96
C GLU A 97 -10.69 -8.73 20.87
N SER A 98 -11.96 -8.83 20.50
CA SER A 98 -12.99 -7.81 20.81
C SER A 98 -14.38 -8.43 20.97
N GLU A 99 -14.51 -9.43 21.85
CA GLU A 99 -15.78 -9.73 22.51
C GLU A 99 -15.50 -9.85 24.02
N GLU A 100 -15.69 -8.73 24.74
CA GLU A 100 -15.93 -8.71 26.20
C GLU A 100 -17.40 -9.01 26.50
#